data_AF-M7B8R7-F1
#
_entry.id   AF-M7B8R7-F1
#
_cell.length_a   1.000
_cell.length_b   1.000
_cell.length_c   1.000
_cell.angle_alpha   90.00
_cell.angle_beta   90.00
_cell.angle_gamma   90.00
#
_symmetry.space_group_name_H-M   'P 1'
#
loop_
_entity.id
_entity.type
_entity.pdbx_description
1 polymer ?
#
loop_
_entity_poly.entity_id
_entity_poly.type
_entity_poly.pdbx_seq_one_letter_code
_entity_poly.pdbx_strand_id
1 'polypeptide(L)'
;MVANSRTLTRAASLRGGVGAPGSPNTPPTRFFTEKKIQHESLVTGAIESAFKEMDLQIERERTVYNISGGCTALVVVYMLGKLYVANAGDSRAIIIRNKEVIPMSSEFTPETERQRLQYLAFMQPHLLGNEFTHLEFPRRVQRKEVGKRMLYRDFNMTGWAYKSIEEDDLKFPLIYGEGKKARVMATIGVTRGLGDHDLKVHDSNIYIKPFLSSSPEVRVYNLLQYEHGPEDVLILATDGLWDVLLNEEVAEAVTNFLPNCDPDDPHRYTLAAQDLVMRARGVLKDRGWRISNDRLGSGDDISVYVIPLIHGNNLS
;
A
#
# COMPACT_ATOMS: atom_id res chain seq x y z
N MET A 1 66.29 11.23 30.32
CA MET A 1 66.19 9.79 29.99
C MET A 1 64.96 9.58 29.10
N VAL A 2 65.05 8.71 28.07
CA VAL A 2 63.95 8.02 27.33
C VAL A 2 62.80 8.91 26.79
N ALA A 3 62.70 9.26 25.50
CA ALA A 3 62.30 8.48 24.31
C ALA A 3 60.78 8.12 24.27
N ASN A 4 59.97 8.76 23.39
CA ASN A 4 59.45 8.28 22.08
C ASN A 4 58.33 7.19 22.21
N SER A 5 57.24 7.14 21.43
CA SER A 5 57.10 7.49 20.01
C SER A 5 55.65 7.72 19.50
N ARG A 6 55.50 8.55 18.44
CA ARG A 6 54.80 8.31 17.13
C ARG A 6 53.32 7.80 17.10
N THR A 7 52.40 8.15 16.17
CA THR A 7 52.38 8.93 14.89
C THR A 7 50.89 9.24 14.48
N LEU A 8 50.46 9.86 13.36
CA LEU A 8 51.11 10.26 12.08
C LEU A 8 50.61 11.63 11.48
N THR A 9 49.65 11.67 10.55
CA THR A 9 49.36 12.79 9.60
C THR A 9 47.94 12.73 8.97
N ARG A 10 47.41 13.73 8.23
CA ARG A 10 47.51 15.21 8.17
C ARG A 10 46.73 15.66 6.91
N ALA A 11 45.67 16.43 7.04
CA ALA A 11 45.03 17.08 5.89
C ALA A 11 45.87 18.28 5.43
N ALA A 12 46.08 18.44 4.11
CA ALA A 12 46.80 19.57 3.53
C ALA A 12 45.94 20.26 2.46
N SER A 13 45.51 21.48 2.78
CA SER A 13 44.82 22.37 1.83
C SER A 13 45.80 22.84 0.75
N LEU A 14 45.46 22.62 -0.53
CA LEU A 14 46.23 23.11 -1.67
C LEU A 14 45.71 24.50 -2.08
N ARG A 15 46.51 25.53 -1.81
CA ARG A 15 46.37 26.85 -2.45
C ARG A 15 46.70 26.72 -3.94
N GLY A 16 45.96 27.45 -4.78
CA GLY A 16 46.25 27.54 -6.22
C GLY A 16 47.61 28.16 -6.49
N GLY A 17 48.45 27.46 -7.25
CA GLY A 17 49.65 28.00 -7.89
C GLY A 17 49.43 28.13 -9.39
N VAL A 18 49.78 29.28 -9.96
CA VAL A 18 49.66 29.56 -11.40
C VAL A 18 50.87 28.95 -12.12
N GLY A 19 50.68 28.09 -13.12
CA GLY A 19 51.82 27.61 -13.93
C GLY A 19 51.53 26.56 -15.01
N ALA A 20 52.03 26.86 -16.21
CA ALA A 20 52.33 25.99 -17.37
C ALA A 20 51.15 25.41 -18.21
N PRO A 21 51.26 25.40 -19.56
CA PRO A 21 50.24 24.91 -20.47
C PRO A 21 50.41 23.43 -20.87
N GLY A 22 49.28 22.72 -20.96
CA GLY A 22 49.03 21.65 -21.93
C GLY A 22 49.90 20.39 -21.93
N SER A 23 49.35 19.29 -21.39
CA SER A 23 49.70 17.92 -21.82
C SER A 23 48.46 17.25 -22.43
N PRO A 24 48.50 16.72 -23.66
CA PRO A 24 47.30 16.35 -24.42
C PRO A 24 46.71 14.98 -24.07
N ASN A 25 46.90 14.47 -22.84
CA ASN A 25 46.59 13.08 -22.47
C ASN A 25 45.93 12.90 -21.09
N THR A 26 45.25 13.91 -20.53
CA THR A 26 44.25 13.68 -19.48
C THR A 26 42.92 13.32 -20.12
N PRO A 27 42.37 12.10 -19.92
CA PRO A 27 40.99 11.82 -20.28
C PRO A 27 40.08 12.79 -19.53
N PRO A 28 38.98 13.27 -20.14
CA PRO A 28 38.04 14.11 -19.40
C PRO A 28 37.55 13.33 -18.18
N THR A 29 37.64 13.95 -17.00
CA THR A 29 37.09 13.39 -15.76
C THR A 29 35.62 13.11 -15.97
N ARG A 30 35.27 11.83 -16.12
CA ARG A 30 33.88 11.39 -16.24
C ARG A 30 33.11 11.94 -15.05
N PHE A 31 31.96 12.55 -15.31
CA PHE A 31 31.16 13.24 -14.30
C PHE A 31 30.63 12.26 -13.24
N PHE A 32 31.42 12.04 -12.19
CA PHE A 32 30.98 11.37 -10.96
C PHE A 32 30.50 12.41 -9.94
N THR A 33 29.44 13.15 -10.30
CA THR A 33 28.68 13.89 -9.30
C THR A 33 27.78 12.91 -8.57
N GLU A 34 28.19 12.50 -7.37
CA GLU A 34 27.37 11.68 -6.49
C GLU A 34 26.02 12.37 -6.23
N LYS A 35 24.91 11.66 -6.47
CA LYS A 35 23.57 12.21 -6.29
C LYS A 35 23.32 12.42 -4.80
N LYS A 36 23.05 13.66 -4.37
CA LYS A 36 22.64 13.94 -2.99
C LYS A 36 21.30 13.22 -2.70
N ILE A 37 21.34 12.21 -1.85
CA ILE A 37 20.16 11.47 -1.38
C ILE A 37 19.62 12.15 -0.12
N GLN A 38 18.30 12.32 -0.02
CA GLN A 38 17.65 12.86 1.17
C GLN A 38 17.44 11.74 2.20
N HIS A 39 17.48 12.07 3.50
CA HIS A 39 17.22 11.08 4.56
C HIS A 39 15.86 10.37 4.38
N GLU A 40 14.84 11.10 3.93
CA GLU A 40 13.52 10.55 3.63
C GLU A 40 13.57 9.42 2.59
N SER A 41 14.31 9.62 1.49
CA SER A 41 14.48 8.59 0.45
C SER A 41 15.25 7.36 0.95
N LEU A 42 16.15 7.52 1.91
CA LEU A 42 16.84 6.39 2.55
C LEU A 42 15.89 5.57 3.42
N VAL A 43 15.04 6.23 4.22
CA VAL A 43 14.05 5.55 5.08
C VAL A 43 12.97 4.87 4.23
N THR A 44 12.44 5.54 3.21
CA THR A 44 11.49 4.95 2.23
C THR A 44 12.09 3.70 1.58
N GLY A 45 13.29 3.78 1.00
CA GLY A 45 13.94 2.65 0.36
C GLY A 45 14.27 1.49 1.32
N ALA A 46 14.55 1.79 2.59
CA ALA A 46 14.74 0.76 3.62
C ALA A 46 13.43 0.03 3.95
N ILE A 47 12.30 0.74 4.04
CA ILE A 47 10.97 0.14 4.27
C ILE A 47 10.55 -0.72 3.07
N GLU A 48 10.70 -0.20 1.83
CA GLU A 48 10.42 -0.95 0.60
C GLU A 48 11.26 -2.23 0.49
N SER A 49 12.55 -2.15 0.87
CA SER A 49 13.44 -3.31 0.92
C SER A 49 13.01 -4.33 1.98
N ALA A 50 12.63 -3.87 3.19
CA ALA A 50 12.20 -4.74 4.27
C ALA A 50 10.93 -5.55 3.93
N PHE A 51 9.94 -4.95 3.26
CA PHE A 51 8.75 -5.67 2.77
C PHE A 51 9.13 -6.79 1.78
N LYS A 52 10.02 -6.50 0.84
CA LYS A 52 10.52 -7.47 -0.14
C LYS A 52 11.34 -8.59 0.52
N GLU A 53 12.22 -8.24 1.45
CA GLU A 53 13.05 -9.19 2.19
C GLU A 53 12.20 -10.12 3.06
N MET A 54 11.17 -9.59 3.72
CA MET A 54 10.21 -10.37 4.50
C MET A 54 9.41 -11.33 3.61
N ASP A 55 8.91 -10.89 2.46
CA ASP A 55 8.18 -11.76 1.53
C ASP A 55 9.05 -12.91 0.97
N LEU A 56 10.32 -12.61 0.67
CA LEU A 56 11.32 -13.61 0.28
C LEU A 56 11.75 -14.53 1.44
N GLN A 57 11.63 -14.09 2.69
CA GLN A 57 11.85 -14.94 3.87
C GLN A 57 10.67 -15.90 4.04
N ILE A 58 9.43 -15.40 3.99
CA ILE A 58 8.20 -16.21 3.97
C ILE A 58 8.27 -17.26 2.86
N GLU A 59 8.73 -16.90 1.66
CA GLU A 59 8.89 -17.84 0.55
C GLU A 59 9.80 -19.03 0.90
N ARG A 60 10.95 -18.76 1.52
CA ARG A 60 11.94 -19.80 1.91
C ARG A 60 11.44 -20.66 3.06
N GLU A 61 10.71 -20.05 3.98
CA GLU A 61 10.29 -20.66 5.25
C GLU A 61 8.96 -21.41 5.15
N ARG A 62 8.17 -21.18 4.09
CA ARG A 62 6.81 -21.71 3.95
C ARG A 62 6.68 -23.23 4.09
N THR A 63 7.61 -24.01 3.55
CA THR A 63 7.58 -25.47 3.64
C THR A 63 7.93 -25.96 5.05
N VAL A 64 8.78 -25.23 5.77
CA VAL A 64 9.24 -25.60 7.13
C VAL A 64 8.17 -25.31 8.17
N TYR A 65 7.46 -24.18 8.04
CA TYR A 65 6.41 -23.76 8.98
C TYR A 65 4.98 -23.94 8.44
N ASN A 66 4.82 -24.62 7.31
CA ASN A 66 3.53 -24.86 6.64
C ASN A 66 2.70 -23.57 6.41
N ILE A 67 3.36 -22.52 5.88
CA ILE A 67 2.73 -21.23 5.59
C ILE A 67 1.99 -21.34 4.25
N SER A 68 0.65 -21.38 4.31
CA SER A 68 -0.20 -21.62 3.13
C SER A 68 -0.98 -20.40 2.63
N GLY A 69 -0.81 -19.23 3.24
CA GLY A 69 -1.57 -18.02 2.93
C GLY A 69 -0.71 -16.75 2.93
N GLY A 70 -1.36 -15.61 2.78
CA GLY A 70 -0.75 -14.30 2.84
C GLY A 70 -1.49 -13.34 3.77
N CYS A 71 -1.02 -12.09 3.80
CA CYS A 71 -1.66 -11.01 4.54
C CYS A 71 -1.45 -9.65 3.86
N THR A 72 -2.34 -8.71 4.16
CA THR A 72 -2.07 -7.29 3.96
C THR A 72 -1.00 -6.82 4.95
N ALA A 73 -0.37 -5.68 4.68
CA ALA A 73 0.56 -5.06 5.59
C ALA A 73 0.46 -3.53 5.52
N LEU A 74 -0.06 -2.94 6.60
CA LEU A 74 -0.11 -1.49 6.81
C LEU A 74 0.75 -1.14 8.04
N VAL A 75 1.86 -0.45 7.80
CA VAL A 75 2.92 -0.20 8.78
C VAL A 75 3.18 1.30 8.93
N VAL A 76 3.44 1.73 10.17
CA VAL A 76 3.80 3.12 10.47
C VAL A 76 5.14 3.15 11.19
N VAL A 77 6.10 3.89 10.64
CA VAL A 77 7.41 4.12 11.26
C VAL A 77 7.53 5.59 11.61
N TYR A 78 7.73 5.91 12.89
CA TYR A 78 8.15 7.25 13.32
C TYR A 78 9.68 7.35 13.29
N MET A 79 10.22 8.28 12.49
CA MET A 79 11.66 8.49 12.41
C MET A 79 11.98 9.94 12.02
N LEU A 80 12.91 10.57 12.76
CA LEU A 80 13.41 11.94 12.50
C LEU A 80 12.29 13.00 12.37
N GLY A 81 11.26 12.94 13.22
CA GLY A 81 10.15 13.89 13.20
C GLY A 81 9.12 13.67 12.09
N LYS A 82 9.14 12.49 11.44
CA LYS A 82 8.23 12.12 10.35
C LYS A 82 7.58 10.77 10.61
N LEU A 83 6.34 10.61 10.14
CA LEU A 83 5.66 9.32 10.02
C LEU A 83 5.81 8.82 8.58
N TYR A 84 6.27 7.59 8.42
CA TYR A 84 6.31 6.87 7.16
C TYR A 84 5.22 5.80 7.22
N VAL A 85 4.17 5.97 6.42
CA VAL A 85 3.02 5.07 6.35
C VAL A 85 3.16 4.22 5.10
N ALA A 86 3.43 2.93 5.28
CA ALA A 86 3.68 1.97 4.21
C ALA A 86 2.52 0.98 4.10
N ASN A 87 1.90 0.86 2.91
CA ASN A 87 0.77 -0.03 2.70
C ASN A 87 0.97 -1.00 1.52
N ALA A 88 0.67 -2.28 1.76
CA ALA A 88 0.53 -3.33 0.76
C ALA A 88 -0.75 -4.13 1.06
N GLY A 89 -1.86 -3.76 0.43
CA GLY A 89 -3.18 -4.37 0.64
C GLY A 89 -4.31 -3.36 0.52
N ASP A 90 -5.48 -3.70 1.04
CA ASP A 90 -6.71 -2.88 1.14
C ASP A 90 -7.01 -2.38 2.56
N SER A 91 -6.14 -2.67 3.53
CA SER A 91 -6.11 -1.92 4.79
C SER A 91 -5.76 -0.45 4.53
N ARG A 92 -6.36 0.48 5.28
CA ARG A 92 -6.28 1.92 5.01
C ARG A 92 -5.85 2.73 6.24
N ALA A 93 -5.08 3.79 6.01
CA ALA A 93 -4.71 4.79 7.00
C ALA A 93 -5.16 6.19 6.59
N ILE A 94 -5.67 6.96 7.56
CA ILE A 94 -5.99 8.40 7.41
C ILE A 94 -5.49 9.16 8.63
N ILE A 95 -5.03 10.39 8.43
CA ILE A 95 -4.88 11.36 9.53
C ILE A 95 -6.17 12.18 9.60
N ILE A 96 -6.65 12.39 10.82
CA ILE A 96 -7.63 13.42 11.15
C ILE A 96 -6.83 14.54 11.81
N ARG A 97 -6.82 15.73 11.22
CA ARG A 97 -6.17 16.91 11.80
C ARG A 97 -7.02 18.15 11.60
N ASN A 98 -7.29 18.92 12.66
CA ASN A 98 -8.20 20.07 12.61
C ASN A 98 -9.55 19.73 11.97
N LYS A 99 -10.04 18.50 12.21
CA LYS A 99 -11.28 17.93 11.65
C LYS A 99 -11.26 17.69 10.13
N GLU A 100 -10.11 17.87 9.48
CA GLU A 100 -9.88 17.50 8.07
C GLU A 100 -9.30 16.08 7.94
N VAL A 101 -9.72 15.35 6.90
CA VAL A 101 -9.19 14.03 6.54
C VAL A 101 -8.01 14.17 5.59
N ILE A 102 -6.88 13.55 5.95
CA ILE A 102 -5.66 13.48 5.13
C ILE A 102 -5.37 12.00 4.83
N PRO A 103 -5.60 11.51 3.60
CA PRO A 103 -5.36 10.11 3.25
C PRO A 103 -3.87 9.72 3.33
N MET A 104 -3.54 8.72 4.15
CA MET A 104 -2.17 8.26 4.39
C MET A 104 -1.82 6.93 3.72
N SER A 105 -2.77 6.28 3.02
CA SER A 105 -2.48 5.19 2.08
C SER A 105 -3.46 5.17 0.89
N SER A 106 -3.10 4.42 -0.16
CA SER A 106 -4.00 3.92 -1.21
C SER A 106 -4.40 2.47 -0.91
N GLU A 107 -5.55 2.02 -1.40
CA GLU A 107 -5.95 0.60 -1.39
C GLU A 107 -5.55 -0.10 -2.70
N PHE A 108 -5.05 -1.32 -2.61
CA PHE A 108 -4.47 -2.07 -3.73
C PHE A 108 -5.34 -3.24 -4.17
N THR A 109 -6.54 -2.93 -4.67
CA THR A 109 -7.52 -3.90 -5.17
C THR A 109 -7.32 -4.18 -6.67
N PRO A 110 -7.96 -5.23 -7.23
CA PRO A 110 -7.92 -5.53 -8.66
C PRO A 110 -8.36 -4.37 -9.56
N GLU A 111 -9.26 -3.51 -9.09
CA GLU A 111 -9.73 -2.35 -9.83
C GLU A 111 -8.74 -1.18 -9.79
N THR A 112 -8.19 -0.84 -8.61
CA THR A 112 -7.24 0.29 -8.48
C THR A 112 -5.93 0.00 -9.19
N GLU A 113 -5.50 -1.26 -9.22
CA GLU A 113 -4.25 -1.70 -9.87
C GLU A 113 -4.47 -2.34 -11.26
N ARG A 114 -5.68 -2.20 -11.84
CA ARG A 114 -6.07 -2.81 -13.13
C ARG A 114 -4.98 -2.66 -14.20
N GLN A 115 -4.47 -1.44 -14.41
CA GLN A 115 -3.50 -1.19 -15.48
C GLN A 115 -2.18 -1.95 -15.25
N ARG A 116 -1.71 -2.08 -13.99
CA ARG A 116 -0.53 -2.88 -13.66
C ARG A 116 -0.77 -4.36 -13.95
N LEU A 117 -1.92 -4.89 -13.51
CA LEU A 117 -2.30 -6.29 -13.73
C LEU A 117 -2.38 -6.62 -15.22
N GLN A 118 -3.12 -5.81 -16.00
CA GLN A 118 -3.28 -6.00 -17.43
C GLN A 118 -1.94 -5.83 -18.17
N TYR A 119 -1.09 -4.88 -17.78
CA TYR A 119 0.23 -4.70 -18.38
C TYR A 119 1.14 -5.91 -18.14
N LEU A 120 1.17 -6.45 -16.91
CA LEU A 120 1.91 -7.68 -16.61
C LEU A 120 1.41 -8.85 -17.47
N ALA A 121 0.09 -9.03 -17.55
CA ALA A 121 -0.54 -10.09 -18.33
C ALA A 121 -0.35 -9.93 -19.86
N PHE A 122 -0.27 -8.70 -20.37
CA PHE A 122 0.09 -8.39 -21.75
C PHE A 122 1.56 -8.74 -22.05
N MET A 123 2.48 -8.37 -21.14
CA MET A 123 3.91 -8.64 -21.28
C MET A 123 4.28 -10.12 -21.05
N GLN A 124 3.50 -10.84 -20.23
CA GLN A 124 3.72 -12.23 -19.84
C GLN A 124 2.44 -13.08 -19.98
N PRO A 125 1.93 -13.28 -21.22
CA PRO A 125 0.63 -13.94 -21.44
C PRO A 125 0.60 -15.42 -21.01
N HIS A 126 1.76 -16.06 -20.83
CA HIS A 126 1.85 -17.41 -20.27
C HIS A 126 1.33 -17.49 -18.82
N LEU A 127 1.34 -16.39 -18.07
CA LEU A 127 0.77 -16.31 -16.72
C LEU A 127 -0.77 -16.43 -16.70
N LEU A 128 -1.43 -16.30 -17.85
CA LEU A 128 -2.89 -16.45 -17.99
C LEU A 128 -3.33 -17.89 -18.29
N GLY A 129 -2.40 -18.84 -18.39
CA GLY A 129 -2.66 -20.25 -18.67
C GLY A 129 -3.39 -20.55 -20.00
N ASN A 130 -3.51 -19.55 -20.89
CA ASN A 130 -4.41 -19.57 -22.07
C ASN A 130 -5.92 -19.66 -21.73
N GLU A 131 -6.29 -19.58 -20.44
CA GLU A 131 -7.67 -19.60 -19.95
C GLU A 131 -8.23 -18.18 -19.74
N PHE A 132 -7.34 -17.23 -19.42
CA PHE A 132 -7.68 -15.84 -19.13
C PHE A 132 -7.20 -14.88 -20.23
N THR A 133 -7.82 -13.70 -20.30
CA THR A 133 -7.41 -12.56 -21.13
C THR A 133 -7.15 -11.34 -20.25
N HIS A 134 -6.16 -10.54 -20.63
CA HIS A 134 -5.90 -9.24 -20.01
C HIS A 134 -6.91 -8.19 -20.47
N LEU A 135 -7.56 -8.36 -21.63
CA LEU A 135 -8.55 -7.41 -22.13
C LEU A 135 -9.81 -7.44 -21.25
N GLU A 136 -10.36 -6.25 -20.99
CA GLU A 136 -11.61 -6.11 -20.25
C GLU A 136 -12.75 -5.71 -21.19
N PHE A 137 -13.92 -6.29 -20.95
CA PHE A 137 -15.16 -6.04 -21.66
C PHE A 137 -16.26 -5.67 -20.65
N PRO A 138 -17.27 -4.85 -21.01
CA PRO A 138 -18.35 -4.46 -20.08
C PRO A 138 -19.20 -5.61 -19.55
N ARG A 139 -19.03 -6.82 -20.09
CA ARG A 139 -19.60 -8.09 -19.62
C ARG A 139 -18.87 -9.27 -20.26
N ARG A 140 -19.16 -10.48 -19.79
CA ARG A 140 -18.70 -11.72 -20.44
C ARG A 140 -19.09 -11.74 -21.92
N VAL A 141 -18.08 -11.91 -22.78
CA VAL A 141 -18.22 -12.13 -24.22
C VAL A 141 -18.80 -13.54 -24.47
N GLN A 142 -19.74 -13.65 -25.41
CA GLN A 142 -20.36 -14.92 -25.79
C GLN A 142 -19.94 -15.33 -27.21
N ARG A 143 -19.83 -16.64 -27.49
CA ARG A 143 -19.43 -17.13 -28.83
C ARG A 143 -20.29 -16.60 -29.99
N LYS A 144 -21.57 -16.28 -29.74
CA LYS A 144 -22.48 -15.64 -30.72
C LYS A 144 -22.09 -14.20 -31.11
N GLU A 145 -21.03 -13.65 -30.52
CA GLU A 145 -20.57 -12.27 -30.67
C GLU A 145 -19.25 -12.16 -31.44
N VAL A 146 -18.58 -13.28 -31.72
CA VAL A 146 -17.41 -13.34 -32.60
C VAL A 146 -17.73 -12.70 -33.96
N GLY A 147 -16.84 -11.83 -34.43
CA GLY A 147 -17.00 -10.98 -35.60
C GLY A 147 -17.85 -9.71 -35.40
N LYS A 148 -18.53 -9.53 -34.26
CA LYS A 148 -19.29 -8.31 -33.94
C LYS A 148 -18.43 -7.30 -33.18
N ARG A 149 -18.81 -6.02 -33.21
CA ARG A 149 -18.14 -4.98 -32.42
C ARG A 149 -18.64 -4.97 -30.98
N MET A 150 -17.71 -4.88 -30.03
CA MET A 150 -17.99 -4.66 -28.61
C MET A 150 -17.02 -3.59 -28.07
N LEU A 151 -17.43 -2.89 -27.01
CA LEU A 151 -16.52 -2.08 -26.22
C LEU A 151 -15.50 -2.98 -25.51
N TYR A 152 -14.24 -2.54 -25.45
CA TYR A 152 -13.17 -3.15 -24.68
C TYR A 152 -12.25 -2.06 -24.11
N ARG A 153 -11.45 -2.42 -23.11
CA ARG A 153 -10.32 -1.60 -22.65
C ARG A 153 -9.10 -2.46 -22.32
N ASP A 154 -7.93 -1.88 -22.58
CA ASP A 154 -6.62 -2.51 -22.42
C ASP A 154 -5.78 -1.77 -21.35
N PHE A 155 -4.59 -2.27 -21.03
CA PHE A 155 -3.70 -1.76 -19.99
C PHE A 155 -3.34 -0.28 -20.18
N ASN A 156 -3.23 0.19 -21.42
CA ASN A 156 -2.90 1.57 -21.77
C ASN A 156 -4.13 2.50 -21.85
N MET A 157 -5.34 1.98 -21.66
CA MET A 157 -6.59 2.75 -21.81
C MET A 157 -7.18 3.11 -20.45
N THR A 158 -7.58 4.37 -20.29
CA THR A 158 -8.45 4.82 -19.18
C THR A 158 -9.94 4.82 -19.57
N GLY A 159 -10.24 5.03 -20.85
CA GLY A 159 -11.58 4.92 -21.44
C GLY A 159 -11.84 3.58 -22.14
N TRP A 160 -12.91 3.54 -22.94
CA TRP A 160 -13.31 2.37 -23.73
C TRP A 160 -13.17 2.64 -25.23
N ALA A 161 -12.77 1.63 -25.99
CA ALA A 161 -12.73 1.62 -27.46
C ALA A 161 -13.57 0.46 -28.01
N TYR A 162 -13.87 0.45 -29.31
CA TYR A 162 -14.54 -0.69 -29.96
C TYR A 162 -13.53 -1.59 -30.69
N LYS A 163 -13.51 -2.90 -30.40
CA LYS A 163 -12.87 -3.93 -31.25
C LYS A 163 -13.93 -4.84 -31.89
N SER A 164 -13.55 -5.55 -32.95
CA SER A 164 -14.27 -6.75 -33.39
C SER A 164 -13.87 -7.92 -32.50
N ILE A 165 -14.83 -8.72 -32.04
CA ILE A 165 -14.58 -9.85 -31.14
C ILE A 165 -13.97 -11.03 -31.89
N GLU A 166 -12.97 -11.66 -31.28
CA GLU A 166 -12.25 -12.86 -31.74
C GLU A 166 -12.52 -14.05 -30.80
N GLU A 167 -12.22 -15.29 -31.20
CA GLU A 167 -12.40 -16.46 -30.30
C GLU A 167 -11.55 -16.34 -29.01
N ASP A 168 -10.41 -15.65 -29.08
CA ASP A 168 -9.52 -15.42 -27.93
C ASP A 168 -10.14 -14.50 -26.87
N ASP A 169 -11.11 -13.65 -27.24
CA ASP A 169 -11.88 -12.81 -26.31
C ASP A 169 -12.90 -13.62 -25.49
N LEU A 170 -13.11 -14.91 -25.80
CA LEU A 170 -13.93 -15.82 -25.01
C LEU A 170 -13.21 -16.32 -23.75
N LYS A 171 -11.92 -16.05 -23.58
CA LYS A 171 -11.16 -16.32 -22.35
C LYS A 171 -11.70 -15.51 -21.17
N PHE A 172 -11.53 -15.99 -19.94
CA PHE A 172 -12.06 -15.31 -18.74
C PHE A 172 -11.30 -14.00 -18.47
N PRO A 173 -11.95 -12.94 -17.97
CA PRO A 173 -11.24 -11.69 -17.69
C PRO A 173 -10.27 -11.87 -16.52
N LEU A 174 -9.08 -11.27 -16.62
CA LEU A 174 -8.06 -11.26 -15.56
C LEU A 174 -8.60 -10.70 -14.22
N ILE A 175 -9.54 -9.76 -14.30
CA ILE A 175 -10.24 -9.19 -13.15
C ILE A 175 -11.72 -9.56 -13.28
N TYR A 176 -12.25 -10.23 -12.28
CA TYR A 176 -13.62 -10.74 -12.26
C TYR A 176 -14.41 -10.15 -11.09
N GLY A 177 -15.61 -9.64 -11.35
CA GLY A 177 -16.42 -8.92 -10.37
C GLY A 177 -16.10 -7.42 -10.31
N GLU A 178 -16.85 -6.70 -9.49
CA GLU A 178 -16.80 -5.23 -9.38
C GLU A 178 -16.76 -4.82 -7.90
N GLY A 179 -16.13 -3.67 -7.62
CA GLY A 179 -15.89 -3.15 -6.28
C GLY A 179 -15.21 -4.19 -5.38
N LYS A 180 -15.72 -4.33 -4.15
CA LYS A 180 -15.25 -5.31 -3.15
C LYS A 180 -15.33 -6.77 -3.59
N LYS A 181 -16.11 -7.08 -4.63
CA LYS A 181 -16.23 -8.44 -5.21
C LYS A 181 -15.28 -8.66 -6.38
N ALA A 182 -14.51 -7.64 -6.78
CA ALA A 182 -13.45 -7.78 -7.77
C ALA A 182 -12.37 -8.75 -7.25
N ARG A 183 -11.93 -9.67 -8.10
CA ARG A 183 -10.93 -10.69 -7.78
C ARG A 183 -9.98 -10.88 -8.96
N VAL A 184 -8.67 -11.00 -8.70
CA VAL A 184 -7.72 -11.45 -9.74
C VAL A 184 -8.02 -12.91 -10.05
N MET A 185 -8.34 -13.22 -11.30
CA MET A 185 -8.70 -14.56 -11.81
C MET A 185 -9.69 -15.30 -10.88
N ALA A 186 -10.74 -14.59 -10.45
CA ALA A 186 -11.76 -15.07 -9.52
C ALA A 186 -11.24 -15.60 -8.15
N THR A 187 -9.99 -15.31 -7.79
CA THR A 187 -9.30 -15.93 -6.65
C THR A 187 -9.04 -14.96 -5.48
N ILE A 188 -8.24 -13.90 -5.67
CA ILE A 188 -7.80 -13.01 -4.57
C ILE A 188 -8.36 -11.59 -4.69
N GLY A 189 -8.74 -10.98 -3.55
CA GLY A 189 -9.33 -9.63 -3.45
C GLY A 189 -8.33 -8.48 -3.37
N VAL A 190 -7.06 -8.78 -3.09
CA VAL A 190 -5.95 -7.82 -3.05
C VAL A 190 -4.94 -8.10 -4.16
N THR A 191 -4.17 -7.08 -4.51
CA THR A 191 -3.10 -7.16 -5.52
C THR A 191 -1.72 -6.82 -4.98
N ARG A 192 -1.67 -6.43 -3.69
CA ARG A 192 -0.45 -6.28 -2.92
C ARG A 192 -0.59 -6.90 -1.53
N GLY A 193 0.49 -7.46 -1.01
CA GLY A 193 0.51 -8.21 0.25
C GLY A 193 1.73 -9.13 0.35
N LEU A 194 1.93 -9.72 1.52
CA LEU A 194 2.99 -10.68 1.81
C LEU A 194 2.46 -12.12 1.74
N GLY A 195 3.29 -13.10 1.39
CA GLY A 195 2.89 -14.52 1.37
C GLY A 195 2.15 -14.93 0.10
N ASP A 196 1.20 -15.87 0.22
CA ASP A 196 0.40 -16.46 -0.89
C ASP A 196 1.26 -17.03 -2.06
N HIS A 197 2.48 -17.48 -1.76
CA HIS A 197 3.43 -17.97 -2.77
C HIS A 197 2.94 -19.19 -3.55
N ASP A 198 2.20 -20.09 -2.89
CA ASP A 198 1.65 -21.29 -3.50
C ASP A 198 0.15 -21.15 -3.87
N LEU A 199 -0.44 -19.95 -3.73
CA LEU A 199 -1.83 -19.70 -4.07
C LEU A 199 -2.07 -19.84 -5.58
N LYS A 200 -3.08 -20.64 -5.95
CA LYS A 200 -3.47 -20.93 -7.33
C LYS A 200 -4.92 -20.54 -7.60
N VAL A 201 -5.22 -20.30 -8.87
CA VAL A 201 -6.59 -20.26 -9.37
C VAL A 201 -7.26 -21.63 -9.14
N HIS A 202 -8.52 -21.62 -8.71
CA HIS A 202 -9.30 -22.84 -8.45
C HIS A 202 -9.31 -23.78 -9.68
N ASP A 203 -9.11 -25.08 -9.43
CA ASP A 203 -9.00 -26.15 -10.46
C ASP A 203 -7.96 -25.94 -11.58
N SER A 204 -6.97 -25.06 -11.40
CA SER A 204 -5.92 -24.85 -12.41
C SER A 204 -4.49 -24.84 -11.82
N ASN A 205 -3.50 -24.77 -12.72
CA ASN A 205 -2.08 -24.65 -12.36
C ASN A 205 -1.53 -23.21 -12.45
N ILE A 206 -2.43 -22.22 -12.56
CA ILE A 206 -2.06 -20.81 -12.63
C ILE A 206 -1.82 -20.27 -11.22
N TYR A 207 -0.59 -19.85 -10.94
CA TYR A 207 -0.24 -19.22 -9.67
C TYR A 207 -0.67 -17.74 -9.65
N ILE A 208 -1.17 -17.29 -8.50
CA ILE A 208 -1.57 -15.90 -8.26
C ILE A 208 -0.38 -14.99 -7.97
N LYS A 209 0.68 -15.52 -7.32
CA LYS A 209 1.80 -14.73 -6.80
C LYS A 209 2.42 -13.72 -7.79
N PRO A 210 2.59 -13.99 -9.10
CA PRO A 210 3.09 -13.00 -10.06
C PRO A 210 2.26 -11.70 -10.11
N PHE A 211 0.95 -11.76 -9.84
CA PHE A 211 0.05 -10.61 -9.81
C PHE A 211 0.01 -9.90 -8.44
N LEU A 212 0.40 -10.59 -7.37
CA LEU A 212 0.40 -10.15 -5.97
C LEU A 212 1.78 -9.61 -5.55
N SER A 213 1.93 -8.29 -5.52
CA SER A 213 3.21 -7.62 -5.21
C SER A 213 3.40 -7.34 -3.72
N SER A 214 4.53 -7.73 -3.14
CA SER A 214 4.90 -7.35 -1.76
C SER A 214 5.37 -5.90 -1.61
N SER A 215 5.69 -5.19 -2.70
CA SER A 215 6.15 -3.79 -2.65
C SER A 215 5.06 -2.82 -2.13
N PRO A 216 5.30 -2.09 -1.03
CA PRO A 216 4.35 -1.12 -0.49
C PRO A 216 4.31 0.18 -1.30
N GLU A 217 3.27 0.98 -1.10
CA GLU A 217 3.34 2.43 -1.28
C GLU A 217 3.69 3.07 0.06
N VAL A 218 4.68 3.97 0.08
CA VAL A 218 5.08 4.71 1.29
C VAL A 218 4.70 6.18 1.16
N ARG A 219 3.83 6.67 2.04
CA ARG A 219 3.54 8.10 2.21
C ARG A 219 4.25 8.66 3.44
N VAL A 220 4.70 9.91 3.36
CA VAL A 220 5.45 10.56 4.43
C VAL A 220 4.69 11.76 4.95
N TYR A 221 4.47 11.82 6.26
CA TYR A 221 3.87 12.94 6.96
C TYR A 221 4.90 13.60 7.88
N ASN A 222 5.12 14.90 7.73
CA ASN A 222 6.05 15.65 8.56
C ASN A 222 5.34 16.17 9.83
N LEU A 223 5.54 15.49 10.96
CA LEU A 223 4.96 15.91 12.24
C LEU A 223 5.46 17.28 12.69
N LEU A 224 6.72 17.62 12.39
CA LEU A 224 7.32 18.91 12.78
C LEU A 224 6.84 20.11 11.93
N GLN A 225 6.05 19.88 10.88
CA GLN A 225 5.55 20.95 10.02
C GLN A 225 4.26 21.60 10.56
N TYR A 226 3.59 20.95 11.51
CA TYR A 226 2.29 21.37 12.03
C TYR A 226 2.29 21.23 13.55
N GLU A 227 1.48 22.05 14.21
CA GLU A 227 1.07 21.80 15.59
C GLU A 227 -0.11 20.83 15.57
N HIS A 228 -0.17 19.94 16.56
CA HIS A 228 -1.21 18.91 16.69
C HIS A 228 -1.90 19.04 18.04
N GLY A 229 -3.23 19.07 18.03
CA GLY A 229 -4.07 19.03 19.22
C GLY A 229 -4.35 17.60 19.71
N PRO A 230 -5.00 17.43 20.87
CA PRO A 230 -5.34 16.12 21.44
C PRO A 230 -6.45 15.38 20.66
N GLU A 231 -7.08 16.04 19.70
CA GLU A 231 -8.06 15.45 18.78
C GLU A 231 -7.41 15.03 17.45
N ASP A 232 -6.16 15.43 17.19
CA ASP A 232 -5.46 15.11 15.95
C ASP A 232 -4.82 13.73 16.06
N VAL A 233 -5.26 12.80 15.20
CA VAL A 233 -4.92 11.37 15.28
C VAL A 233 -4.61 10.76 13.93
N LEU A 234 -3.75 9.74 13.93
CA LEU A 234 -3.63 8.77 12.84
C LEU A 234 -4.55 7.59 13.13
N ILE A 235 -5.43 7.28 12.19
CA ILE A 235 -6.25 6.08 12.17
C ILE A 235 -5.60 5.06 11.24
N LEU A 236 -5.51 3.81 11.68
CA LEU A 236 -5.22 2.65 10.84
C LEU A 236 -6.32 1.63 11.06
N ALA A 237 -6.83 1.00 10.01
CA ALA A 237 -7.72 -0.15 10.18
C ALA A 237 -7.70 -1.11 8.99
N THR A 238 -8.15 -2.35 9.25
CA THR A 238 -8.48 -3.32 8.20
C THR A 238 -9.66 -2.85 7.36
N ASP A 239 -9.78 -3.41 6.16
CA ASP A 239 -10.93 -3.25 5.26
C ASP A 239 -12.26 -3.46 6.00
N GLY A 240 -12.34 -4.40 6.95
CA GLY A 240 -13.50 -4.61 7.83
C GLY A 240 -14.08 -3.36 8.53
N LEU A 241 -13.33 -2.25 8.66
CA LEU A 241 -13.85 -0.92 9.02
C LEU A 241 -14.32 -0.14 7.77
N TRP A 242 -13.41 0.06 6.82
CA TRP A 242 -13.56 0.92 5.64
C TRP A 242 -14.61 0.45 4.64
N ASP A 243 -14.96 -0.84 4.72
CA ASP A 243 -16.01 -1.46 3.95
C ASP A 243 -17.38 -0.84 4.26
N VAL A 244 -17.61 -0.40 5.50
CA VAL A 244 -18.95 0.00 5.96
C VAL A 244 -19.02 1.44 6.46
N LEU A 245 -17.88 2.08 6.72
CA LEU A 245 -17.79 3.50 7.08
C LEU A 245 -16.90 4.26 6.09
N LEU A 246 -17.38 5.42 5.63
CA LEU A 246 -16.56 6.36 4.86
C LEU A 246 -15.51 7.04 5.76
N ASN A 247 -14.46 7.62 5.15
CA ASN A 247 -13.42 8.33 5.89
C ASN A 247 -14.00 9.48 6.73
N GLU A 248 -15.01 10.16 6.19
CA GLU A 248 -15.72 11.27 6.79
C GLU A 248 -16.58 10.82 7.98
N GLU A 249 -17.19 9.63 7.90
CA GLU A 249 -17.96 9.03 9.00
C GLU A 249 -17.05 8.61 10.16
N VAL A 250 -15.86 8.08 9.85
CA VAL A 250 -14.81 7.78 10.85
C VAL A 250 -14.28 9.07 11.47
N ALA A 251 -14.03 10.10 10.68
CA ALA A 251 -13.56 11.39 11.16
C ALA A 251 -14.58 12.11 12.05
N GLU A 252 -15.86 12.12 11.66
CA GLU A 252 -16.96 12.64 12.47
C GLU A 252 -17.09 11.86 13.79
N ALA A 253 -17.06 10.52 13.75
CA ALA A 253 -17.14 9.68 14.95
C ALA A 253 -16.03 10.02 15.95
N VAL A 254 -14.77 10.04 15.51
CA VAL A 254 -13.60 10.35 16.37
C VAL A 254 -13.64 11.79 16.88
N THR A 255 -13.96 12.75 16.01
CA THR A 255 -14.07 14.19 16.37
C THR A 255 -15.17 14.44 17.40
N ASN A 256 -16.26 13.66 17.38
CA ASN A 256 -17.33 13.74 18.36
C ASN A 256 -17.03 12.91 19.63
N PHE A 257 -16.21 11.86 19.54
CA PHE A 257 -15.91 10.97 20.67
C PHE A 257 -14.83 11.55 21.59
N LEU A 258 -13.67 11.93 21.03
CA LEU A 258 -12.49 12.34 21.81
C LEU A 258 -12.73 13.54 22.76
N PRO A 259 -13.53 14.57 22.44
CA PRO A 259 -13.79 15.69 23.36
C PRO A 259 -14.69 15.33 24.56
N ASN A 260 -15.41 14.21 24.48
CA ASN A 260 -16.30 13.73 25.55
C ASN A 260 -15.61 12.72 26.51
N CYS A 261 -14.34 12.40 26.25
CA CYS A 261 -13.51 11.61 27.16
C CYS A 261 -12.73 12.53 28.11
N ASP A 262 -12.40 12.02 29.29
CA ASP A 262 -11.41 12.65 30.17
C ASP A 262 -10.07 12.79 29.42
N PRO A 263 -9.48 14.00 29.30
CA PRO A 263 -8.20 14.19 28.63
C PRO A 263 -7.06 13.36 29.22
N ASP A 264 -7.12 13.06 30.52
CA ASP A 264 -6.09 12.35 31.27
C ASP A 264 -6.30 10.82 31.29
N ASP A 265 -7.38 10.30 30.69
CA ASP A 265 -7.62 8.85 30.60
C ASP A 265 -6.59 8.17 29.66
N PRO A 266 -5.72 7.28 30.18
CA PRO A 266 -4.74 6.57 29.35
C PRO A 266 -5.38 5.65 28.30
N HIS A 267 -6.67 5.35 28.42
CA HIS A 267 -7.44 4.54 27.47
C HIS A 267 -8.24 5.35 26.47
N ARG A 268 -8.24 6.69 26.51
CA ARG A 268 -9.03 7.59 25.65
C ARG A 268 -9.02 7.21 24.16
N TYR A 269 -7.84 6.97 23.59
CA TYR A 269 -7.71 6.59 22.17
C TYR A 269 -8.07 5.11 21.92
N THR A 270 -7.87 4.22 22.89
CA THR A 270 -8.34 2.83 22.83
C THR A 270 -9.87 2.75 22.84
N LEU A 271 -10.54 3.58 23.65
CA LEU A 271 -11.99 3.70 23.68
C LEU A 271 -12.52 4.25 22.36
N ALA A 272 -11.85 5.23 21.75
CA ALA A 272 -12.20 5.72 20.41
C ALA A 272 -12.05 4.62 19.33
N ALA A 273 -11.01 3.78 19.42
CA ALA A 273 -10.86 2.62 18.53
C ALA A 273 -12.00 1.60 18.72
N GLN A 274 -12.41 1.34 19.98
CA GLN A 274 -13.53 0.46 20.29
C GLN A 274 -14.86 1.02 19.77
N ASP A 275 -15.12 2.33 19.90
CA ASP A 275 -16.30 2.99 19.33
C ASP A 275 -16.36 2.81 17.80
N LEU A 276 -15.23 2.96 17.09
CA LEU A 276 -15.15 2.70 15.65
C LEU A 276 -15.43 1.22 15.29
N VAL A 277 -14.88 0.26 16.04
CA VAL A 277 -15.18 -1.18 15.85
C VAL A 277 -16.67 -1.46 16.05
N MET A 278 -17.27 -0.91 17.11
CA MET A 278 -18.69 -1.09 17.41
C MET A 278 -19.60 -0.40 16.38
N ARG A 279 -19.19 0.75 15.82
CA ARG A 279 -19.89 1.42 14.72
C ARG A 279 -19.87 0.63 13.42
N ALA A 280 -18.74 0.03 13.06
CA ALA A 280 -18.65 -0.79 11.84
C ALA A 280 -19.34 -2.15 12.00
N ARG A 281 -19.23 -2.80 13.16
CA ARG A 281 -20.01 -4.03 13.43
C ARG A 281 -21.52 -3.74 13.49
N GLY A 282 -21.92 -2.66 14.17
CA GLY A 282 -23.32 -2.32 14.37
C GLY A 282 -24.07 -3.30 15.28
N VAL A 283 -25.38 -3.36 15.13
CA VAL A 283 -26.29 -4.17 15.96
C VAL A 283 -26.81 -5.37 15.16
N LEU A 284 -26.85 -6.55 15.78
CA LEU A 284 -27.42 -7.75 15.19
C LEU A 284 -28.94 -7.63 15.09
N LYS A 285 -29.49 -7.82 13.89
CA LYS A 285 -30.94 -7.98 13.63
C LYS A 285 -31.20 -9.31 12.91
N ASP A 286 -32.47 -9.66 12.72
CA ASP A 286 -32.91 -10.92 12.08
C ASP A 286 -32.27 -11.22 10.71
N ARG A 287 -31.76 -10.19 10.02
CA ARG A 287 -31.09 -10.28 8.71
C ARG A 287 -29.64 -9.78 8.77
N GLY A 288 -28.94 -10.16 9.83
CA GLY A 288 -27.52 -9.87 10.05
C GLY A 288 -27.26 -8.53 10.72
N TRP A 289 -25.97 -8.18 10.80
CA TRP A 289 -25.46 -6.95 11.40
C TRP A 289 -25.90 -5.69 10.64
N ARG A 290 -26.26 -4.62 11.38
CA ARG A 290 -26.79 -3.36 10.83
C ARG A 290 -26.22 -2.14 11.52
N ILE A 291 -25.79 -1.17 10.73
CA ILE A 291 -25.28 0.14 11.21
C ILE A 291 -26.36 1.22 11.03
N SER A 292 -25.95 2.49 11.13
CA SER A 292 -26.82 3.64 10.86
C SER A 292 -27.53 3.53 9.50
N ASN A 293 -28.79 3.97 9.47
CA ASN A 293 -29.67 3.94 8.29
C ASN A 293 -29.94 2.52 7.73
N ASP A 294 -29.82 1.48 8.56
CA ASP A 294 -30.06 0.06 8.24
C ASP A 294 -29.15 -0.52 7.12
N ARG A 295 -28.07 0.18 6.78
CA ARG A 295 -26.95 -0.35 6.00
C ARG A 295 -26.39 -1.61 6.68
N LEU A 296 -25.86 -2.52 5.88
CA LEU A 296 -25.17 -3.71 6.39
C LEU A 296 -23.97 -3.28 7.24
N GLY A 297 -23.86 -3.84 8.44
CA GLY A 297 -22.64 -3.81 9.23
C GLY A 297 -21.60 -4.78 8.68
N SER A 298 -20.37 -4.61 9.12
CA SER A 298 -19.25 -5.44 8.69
C SER A 298 -19.49 -6.89 9.07
N GLY A 299 -19.26 -7.79 8.11
CA GLY A 299 -19.24 -9.23 8.31
C GLY A 299 -17.86 -9.79 8.60
N ASP A 300 -16.82 -8.95 8.55
CA ASP A 300 -15.41 -9.35 8.56
C ASP A 300 -14.73 -9.10 9.91
N ASP A 301 -13.44 -9.42 10.03
CA ASP A 301 -12.61 -9.04 11.16
C ASP A 301 -12.25 -7.55 11.12
N ILE A 302 -12.42 -6.88 12.27
CA ILE A 302 -12.26 -5.42 12.39
C ILE A 302 -11.13 -5.14 13.38
N SER A 303 -9.99 -4.66 12.88
CA SER A 303 -8.90 -4.13 13.70
C SER A 303 -8.76 -2.64 13.45
N VAL A 304 -8.70 -1.84 14.52
CA VAL A 304 -8.59 -0.38 14.45
C VAL A 304 -7.55 0.11 15.45
N TYR A 305 -6.69 1.01 15.01
CA TYR A 305 -5.75 1.77 15.83
C TYR A 305 -6.06 3.25 15.71
N VAL A 306 -6.13 3.94 16.84
CA VAL A 306 -6.22 5.41 16.94
C VAL A 306 -4.97 5.86 17.68
N ILE A 307 -4.12 6.64 17.02
CA ILE A 307 -2.80 7.04 17.53
C ILE A 307 -2.74 8.57 17.59
N PRO A 308 -2.50 9.20 18.75
CA PRO A 308 -2.36 10.66 18.85
C PRO A 308 -1.16 11.17 18.04
N LEU A 309 -1.34 12.34 17.41
CA LEU A 309 -0.27 13.05 16.70
C LEU A 309 0.50 14.05 17.57
N ILE A 310 0.04 14.33 18.79
CA ILE A 310 0.81 15.13 19.77
C ILE A 310 2.21 14.53 19.93
N HIS A 311 3.23 15.37 19.77
CA HIS A 311 4.63 15.05 20.02
C HIS A 311 5.28 16.11 20.91
N GLY A 312 6.26 15.71 21.72
CA GLY A 312 6.95 16.60 22.67
C GLY A 312 6.31 16.63 24.08
N ASN A 313 6.84 17.51 24.93
CA ASN A 313 6.53 17.57 26.37
C ASN A 313 5.16 18.21 26.72
N ASN A 314 4.24 18.39 25.77
CA ASN A 314 2.93 19.01 26.00
C ASN A 314 1.88 18.03 26.59
N LEU A 315 2.34 17.11 27.44
CA LEU A 315 1.52 16.16 28.21
C LEU A 315 1.51 16.57 29.70
N SER A 316 1.27 17.86 29.96
CA SER A 316 1.36 18.51 31.28
C SER A 316 0.25 19.52 31.51
#